data_AF-A0A7K0Q1D6-F1
#
_entry.id   AF-A0A7K0Q1D6-F1
#
_cell.length_a   1.000
_cell.length_b   1.000
_cell.length_c   1.000
_cell.angle_alpha   90.00
_cell.angle_beta   90.00
_cell.angle_gamma   90.00
#
_symmetry.space_group_name_H-M   'P 1'
#
loop_
_entity.id
_entity.type
_entity.pdbx_description
1 polymer ?
#
loop_
_entity_poly.entity_id
_entity_poly.type
_entity_poly.pdbx_seq_one_letter_code
_entity_poly.pdbx_strand_id
1 'polypeptide(L)' 'MAPTGGRRRPGRRLRRVDETSAGGLVVADDDGTGPRAALIGRTDRRGRLLWSLPKGHIEAGET' A
#
# COMPACT_ATOMS: atom_id res chain seq x y z
N MET A 1 -0.35 1.34 -49.57
CA MET A 1 0.36 0.64 -48.47
C MET A 1 -0.38 0.98 -47.17
N ALA A 2 -1.23 0.08 -46.67
CA ALA A 2 -2.08 0.33 -45.50
C ALA A 2 -1.34 -0.03 -44.20
N PRO A 3 -1.50 0.73 -43.09
CA PRO A 3 -0.83 0.39 -41.85
C PRO A 3 -1.54 -0.79 -41.19
N THR A 4 -0.80 -1.85 -40.93
CA THR A 4 -1.26 -2.98 -40.12
C THR A 4 -1.38 -2.54 -38.67
N GLY A 5 -2.61 -2.29 -38.21
CA GLY A 5 -2.91 -2.01 -36.82
C GLY A 5 -2.51 -3.19 -35.93
N GLY A 6 -1.49 -2.99 -35.09
CA GLY A 6 -1.04 -3.98 -34.12
C GLY A 6 -2.18 -4.31 -33.14
N ARG A 7 -2.67 -5.55 -33.21
CA ARG A 7 -3.73 -6.07 -32.34
C ARG A 7 -3.21 -6.07 -30.89
N ARG A 8 -3.67 -5.12 -30.07
CA ARG A 8 -3.36 -5.06 -28.63
C ARG A 8 -3.76 -6.40 -28.01
N ARG A 9 -2.77 -7.13 -27.48
CA ARG A 9 -3.02 -8.39 -26.77
C ARG A 9 -3.99 -8.11 -25.61
N PRO A 10 -5.07 -8.89 -25.45
CA PRO A 10 -5.97 -8.71 -24.31
C PRO A 10 -5.14 -8.86 -23.03
N GLY A 11 -5.13 -7.80 -22.22
CA GLY A 11 -4.35 -7.76 -20.99
C GLY A 11 -4.77 -8.91 -20.08
N ARG A 12 -3.78 -9.70 -19.63
CA ARG A 12 -3.99 -10.80 -18.69
C ARG A 12 -4.78 -10.26 -17.49
N ARG A 13 -6.02 -10.74 -17.28
CA ARG A 13 -6.80 -10.37 -16.09
C ARG A 13 -6.01 -10.81 -14.86
N LEU A 14 -5.66 -9.86 -14.00
CA LEU A 14 -5.06 -10.17 -12.71
C LEU A 14 -6.11 -10.88 -11.86
N ARG A 15 -5.73 -12.01 -11.26
CA ARG A 15 -6.58 -12.75 -10.35
C ARG A 15 -6.74 -11.92 -9.08
N ARG A 16 -7.98 -11.67 -8.66
CA ARG A 16 -8.25 -11.10 -7.34
C ARG A 16 -7.97 -12.17 -6.28
N VAL A 17 -7.24 -11.78 -5.25
CA VAL A 17 -6.94 -12.58 -4.07
C VAL A 17 -7.29 -11.76 -2.84
N ASP A 18 -7.80 -12.43 -1.82
CA ASP A 18 -7.92 -11.86 -0.49
C ASP A 18 -6.61 -12.13 0.25
N GLU A 19 -6.04 -11.09 0.85
CA GLU A 19 -4.77 -11.16 1.56
C GLU A 19 -4.96 -10.70 3.01
N THR A 20 -4.34 -11.44 3.93
CA THR A 20 -4.24 -11.06 5.34
C THR A 20 -2.85 -10.51 5.59
N SER A 21 -2.73 -9.51 6.46
CA SER A 21 -1.45 -8.90 6.77
C SER A 21 -1.45 -8.39 8.21
N ALA A 22 -0.29 -8.42 8.88
CA ALA A 22 -0.10 -7.85 10.21
C ALA A 22 0.11 -6.33 10.11
N GLY A 23 -0.57 -5.57 10.95
CA GLY A 23 -0.34 -4.14 11.07
C GLY A 23 -0.80 -3.63 12.43
N GLY A 24 -0.51 -2.37 12.72
CA GLY A 24 -0.89 -1.77 13.98
C GLY A 24 -0.80 -0.25 13.94
N LEU A 25 -1.40 0.37 14.95
CA LEU A 25 -1.26 1.80 15.21
C LEU A 25 -0.39 1.97 16.45
N VAL A 26 0.80 2.54 16.28
CA VAL A 26 1.63 2.95 17.42
C VAL A 26 1.15 4.31 17.86
N VAL A 27 0.68 4.42 19.11
CA VAL A 27 0.17 5.65 19.71
C VAL A 27 1.07 6.05 20.87
N ALA A 28 1.52 7.30 20.86
CA ALA A 28 2.12 7.97 22.00
C ALA A 28 1.07 8.90 22.60
N ASP A 29 0.76 8.73 23.87
CA ASP A 29 -0.20 9.56 24.59
C ASP A 29 0.52 10.21 25.78
N ASP A 30 0.94 11.47 25.59
CA ASP A 30 1.70 12.23 26.57
C ASP A 30 0.87 13.42 27.06
N ASP A 31 0.86 13.60 28.38
CA ASP A 31 0.17 14.71 29.04
C ASP A 31 0.61 16.07 28.45
N GLY A 32 -0.35 16.83 27.93
CA GLY A 32 -0.14 18.17 27.38
C GLY A 32 -0.08 18.26 25.85
N THR A 33 0.05 17.15 25.12
CA THR A 33 0.01 17.13 23.64
C THR A 33 -1.14 16.32 23.03
N GLY A 34 -1.77 15.45 23.83
CA GLY A 34 -2.79 14.52 23.35
C GLY A 34 -2.20 13.39 22.50
N PRO A 35 -3.04 12.46 22.04
CA PRO A 35 -2.60 11.24 21.38
C PRO A 35 -1.98 11.54 20.01
N ARG A 36 -0.80 10.99 19.77
CA ARG A 36 -0.04 11.06 18.52
C ARG A 36 0.17 9.66 17.99
N ALA A 37 0.17 9.49 16.67
CA ALA A 37 0.38 8.19 16.06
C ALA A 37 1.50 8.20 15.02
N ALA A 38 2.23 7.09 14.93
CA ALA A 38 3.24 6.89 13.90
C ALA A 38 2.58 6.48 12.57
N LEU A 39 2.95 7.17 11.48
CA LEU A 39 2.53 6.88 10.11
C LEU A 39 3.75 6.82 9.19
N ILE A 40 3.64 6.05 8.10
CA ILE A 40 4.65 6.03 7.05
C ILE A 40 4.22 7.01 5.96
N GLY A 41 4.99 8.10 5.82
CA GLY A 41 4.89 9.05 4.71
C GLY A 41 5.71 8.57 3.51
N ARG A 42 5.09 8.54 2.33
CA ARG A 42 5.81 8.28 1.07
C ARG A 42 5.40 9.30 0.01
N THR A 43 6.35 9.71 -0.82
CA THR A 43 6.08 10.59 -1.95
C THR A 43 5.87 9.76 -3.21
N ASP A 44 4.75 9.92 -3.89
CA ASP A 44 4.51 9.23 -5.16
C ASP A 44 5.32 9.86 -6.32
N ARG A 45 5.29 9.22 -7.49
CA ARG A 45 6.03 9.71 -8.67
C ARG A 45 5.58 11.09 -9.17
N ARG A 46 4.45 11.60 -8.68
CA ARG A 46 3.90 12.93 -9.01
C ARG A 46 4.19 13.95 -7.92
N GLY A 47 4.99 13.60 -6.91
CA GLY A 47 5.34 14.49 -5.81
C GLY A 47 4.29 14.59 -4.71
N ARG A 48 3.25 13.74 -4.71
CA ARG A 48 2.19 13.78 -3.70
C ARG A 48 2.60 12.97 -2.47
N LEU A 49 2.40 13.56 -1.29
CA LEU A 49 2.57 12.84 -0.02
C LEU A 49 1.38 11.92 0.21
N LEU A 50 1.67 10.64 0.40
CA LEU A 50 0.72 9.59 0.74
C LEU A 50 1.06 9.07 2.13
N TRP A 51 0.02 8.80 2.91
CA TRP A 51 0.13 8.25 4.26
C TRP A 51 -0.36 6.81 4.27
N SER A 52 0.36 5.96 5.00
CA SER A 52 0.01 4.56 5.19
C SER A 52 0.30 4.13 6.61
N LEU A 53 -0.49 3.16 7.11
CA LEU A 53 -0.21 2.53 8.40
C LEU A 53 1.02 1.62 8.30
N PRO A 54 1.79 1.48 9.39
CA PRO A 54 2.78 0.41 9.52
C PRO A 54 2.09 -0.96 9.38
N LYS A 55 2.51 -1.71 8.36
CA LYS A 55 1.90 -3.00 7.97
C LYS A 55 2.93 -3.85 7.22
N GLY A 56 2.88 -5.17 7.43
CA GLY A 56 3.75 -6.17 6.81
C GLY A 56 3.01 -7.45 6.44
N HIS A 57 3.57 -8.26 5.54
CA HIS A 57 3.02 -9.58 5.24
C HIS A 57 3.12 -10.48 6.48
N ILE A 58 2.16 -11.39 6.63
CA ILE A 58 2.25 -12.44 7.66
C ILE A 58 3.21 -13.49 7.14
N GLU A 59 4.28 -13.75 7.89
CA GLU A 59 5.21 -14.82 7.63
C GLU A 59 4.84 -16.09 8.42
N ALA A 60 5.31 -17.25 7.96
CA ALA A 60 4.99 -18.52 8.59
C ALA A 60 5.51 -18.58 10.04
N GLY A 61 4.60 -18.77 10.99
CA GLY A 61 4.91 -18.84 12.42
C GLY A 61 4.78 -17.52 13.17
N GLU A 62 4.41 -16.43 12.51
CA GLU A 62 4.01 -15.19 13.18
C GLU A 62 2.62 -15.33 13.83
N THR A 63 2.43 -14.65 14.97
CA THR A 63 1.19 -14.58 15.75
C THR A 63 0.53 -13.21 15.66
#